data_AF-A0A9X3KCJ0-F1
#
_entry.id   AF-A0A9X3KCJ0-F1
#
_cell.length_a   1.000
_cell.length_b   1.000
_cell.length_c   1.000
_cell.angle_alpha   90.00
_cell.angle_beta   90.00
_cell.angle_gamma   90.00
#
_symmetry.space_group_name_H-M   'P 1'
#
loop_
_entity.id
_entity.type
_entity.pdbx_description
1 polymer ?
#
loop_
_entity_poly.entity_id
_entity_poly.type
_entity_poly.pdbx_seq_one_letter_code
_entity_poly.pdbx_strand_id
1 'polypeptide(L)'
;MRGKKPKERKSYVLRMPDGSLIEVTREVYLEWYQSRRKERYQMERQKKQGVCSLEALNGYGDLEEEKYGTEETVLCKLYEAKVREGIAQLAKEDARLIYLLFFEEVTIKDAAQIMGCSRKTIYNRRKRILSELRSILHDLGIVGGAF
;
A
#
# COMPACT_ATOMS: atom_id res chain seq x y z
N MET A 1 21.39 -2.37 -25.18
CA MET A 1 22.72 -2.51 -25.80
C MET A 1 22.93 -3.97 -26.19
N ARG A 2 23.06 -4.28 -27.49
CA ARG A 2 23.42 -5.63 -27.96
C ARG A 2 24.87 -5.89 -27.56
N GLY A 3 25.09 -6.79 -26.60
CA GLY A 3 26.43 -7.25 -26.24
C GLY A 3 27.15 -7.84 -27.46
N LYS A 4 28.49 -7.84 -27.44
CA LYS A 4 29.32 -8.41 -28.50
C LYS A 4 28.85 -9.84 -28.84
N LYS A 5 28.62 -10.13 -30.13
CA LYS A 5 28.25 -11.47 -30.58
C LYS A 5 29.37 -12.46 -30.18
N PRO A 6 29.04 -13.60 -29.54
CA PRO A 6 30.05 -14.60 -29.19
C PRO A 6 30.77 -15.13 -30.44
N LYS A 7 32.09 -15.33 -30.33
CA LYS A 7 32.92 -15.94 -31.38
C LYS A 7 32.38 -17.32 -31.73
N GLU A 8 32.32 -17.62 -33.02
CA GLU A 8 31.85 -18.91 -33.52
C GLU A 8 32.79 -20.05 -33.12
N ARG A 9 32.18 -21.16 -32.68
CA ARG A 9 32.83 -22.40 -32.27
C ARG A 9 32.51 -23.51 -33.27
N LYS A 10 33.36 -24.55 -33.29
CA LYS A 10 33.21 -25.72 -34.16
C LYS A 10 31.98 -26.58 -33.84
N SER A 11 31.61 -26.67 -32.55
CA SER A 11 30.43 -27.40 -32.08
C SER A 11 29.80 -26.71 -30.87
N TYR A 12 28.50 -26.95 -30.66
CA TYR A 12 27.73 -26.45 -29.52
C TYR A 12 26.97 -27.59 -28.88
N VAL A 13 27.04 -27.71 -27.56
CA VAL A 13 26.43 -28.82 -26.82
C VAL A 13 25.61 -28.28 -25.67
N LEU A 14 24.37 -28.76 -25.52
CA LEU A 14 23.51 -28.49 -24.38
C LEU A 14 23.53 -29.68 -23.41
N ARG A 15 23.58 -29.36 -22.12
CA ARG A 15 23.42 -30.33 -21.04
C ARG A 15 21.99 -30.28 -20.53
N MET A 16 21.27 -31.37 -20.69
CA MET A 16 19.89 -31.51 -20.24
C MET A 16 19.82 -31.90 -18.76
N PRO A 17 18.65 -31.72 -18.10
CA PRO A 17 18.47 -32.03 -16.67
C PRO A 17 18.73 -33.51 -16.32
N ASP A 18 18.49 -34.41 -17.26
CA ASP A 18 18.75 -35.85 -17.16
C ASP A 18 20.24 -36.23 -17.33
N GLY A 19 21.11 -35.24 -17.56
CA GLY A 19 22.55 -35.42 -17.72
C GLY A 19 23.01 -35.69 -19.15
N SER A 20 22.09 -35.81 -20.11
CA SER A 20 22.44 -36.04 -21.52
C SER A 20 23.11 -34.80 -22.16
N LEU A 21 24.03 -35.06 -23.11
CA LEU A 21 24.71 -34.05 -23.91
C LEU A 21 24.20 -34.12 -25.34
N ILE A 22 23.53 -33.05 -25.78
CA ILE A 22 22.94 -32.96 -27.13
C ILE A 22 23.70 -31.91 -27.92
N GLU A 23 24.30 -32.31 -29.04
CA GLU A 23 24.89 -31.39 -29.98
C GLU A 23 23.78 -30.62 -30.72
N VAL A 24 23.90 -29.29 -30.73
CA VAL A 24 22.88 -28.40 -31.27
C VAL A 24 23.51 -27.40 -32.24
N THR A 25 22.66 -26.79 -33.06
CA THR A 25 23.10 -25.67 -33.87
C THR A 25 23.42 -24.47 -33.00
N ARG A 26 24.27 -23.59 -33.54
CA ARG A 26 24.67 -22.33 -32.89
C ARG A 26 23.46 -21.50 -32.44
N GLU A 27 22.43 -21.42 -33.28
CA GLU A 27 21.24 -20.62 -33.02
C GLU A 27 20.51 -21.12 -31.78
N VAL A 28 20.26 -22.43 -31.72
CA VAL A 28 19.62 -23.10 -30.58
C VAL A 28 20.43 -22.91 -29.30
N TYR A 29 21.76 -23.05 -29.36
CA TYR A 29 22.63 -22.82 -28.20
C TYR A 29 22.54 -21.38 -27.67
N LEU A 30 22.58 -20.39 -28.57
CA LEU A 30 22.53 -18.99 -28.18
C LEU A 30 21.17 -18.62 -27.59
N GLU A 31 20.09 -19.12 -28.16
CA GLU A 31 18.73 -18.85 -27.71
C GLU A 31 18.47 -19.47 -26.32
N TRP A 32 18.87 -20.73 -26.14
CA TRP A 32 18.80 -21.42 -24.85
C TRP A 32 19.61 -20.69 -23.77
N TYR A 33 20.84 -20.27 -24.07
CA TYR A 33 21.69 -19.57 -23.11
C TYR A 33 21.17 -18.18 -22.77
N GLN A 34 20.64 -17.45 -23.77
CA GLN A 34 20.03 -16.13 -23.55
C GLN A 34 18.78 -16.22 -22.68
N SER A 35 17.90 -17.20 -22.95
CA SER A 35 16.69 -17.41 -22.16
C SER A 35 17.04 -17.72 -20.70
N ARG A 36 17.93 -18.69 -20.48
CA ARG A 36 18.34 -19.12 -19.14
C ARG A 36 19.07 -18.03 -18.36
N ARG A 37 19.81 -17.14 -19.05
CA ARG A 37 20.45 -15.98 -18.40
C ARG A 37 19.43 -14.91 -17.99
N LYS A 38 18.41 -14.67 -18.81
CA LYS A 38 17.29 -13.76 -18.48
C LYS A 38 16.53 -14.27 -17.27
N GLU A 39 16.17 -15.55 -17.22
CA GLU A 39 15.49 -16.17 -16.07
C GLU A 39 16.32 -16.03 -14.78
N ARG A 40 17.62 -16.35 -14.83
CA ARG A 40 18.51 -16.14 -13.67
C ARG A 40 18.58 -14.68 -13.24
N TYR A 41 18.65 -13.74 -14.19
CA TYR A 41 18.68 -12.32 -13.87
C TYR A 41 17.40 -11.88 -13.16
N GLN A 42 16.23 -12.38 -13.59
CA GLN A 42 14.97 -12.10 -12.92
C GLN A 42 14.94 -12.67 -11.50
N MET A 43 15.36 -13.92 -11.30
CA MET A 43 15.45 -14.52 -9.96
C MET A 43 16.46 -13.78 -9.05
N GLU A 44 17.63 -13.40 -9.58
CA GLU A 44 18.63 -12.61 -8.86
C GLU A 44 18.06 -11.25 -8.42
N ARG A 45 17.27 -10.60 -9.27
CA ARG A 45 16.59 -9.34 -8.93
C ARG A 45 15.50 -9.53 -7.88
N GLN A 46 14.65 -10.54 -8.03
CA GLN A 46 13.60 -10.86 -7.06
C GLN A 46 14.20 -11.12 -5.68
N LYS A 47 15.29 -11.90 -5.60
CA LYS A 47 15.99 -12.20 -4.34
C LYS A 47 16.64 -10.96 -3.71
N LYS A 48 17.25 -10.07 -4.52
CA LYS A 48 17.84 -8.81 -4.01
C LYS A 48 16.80 -7.80 -3.55
N GLN A 49 15.66 -7.74 -4.22
CA GLN A 49 14.59 -6.80 -3.91
C GLN A 49 13.58 -7.35 -2.88
N GLY A 50 13.76 -8.59 -2.41
CA GLY A 50 12.85 -9.22 -1.44
C GLY A 50 11.43 -9.40 -1.96
N VAL A 51 11.24 -9.53 -3.28
CA VAL A 51 9.91 -9.61 -3.90
C VAL A 51 9.40 -11.04 -3.78
N CYS A 52 8.25 -11.20 -3.11
CA CYS A 52 7.51 -12.46 -3.03
C CYS A 52 6.35 -12.44 -4.03
N SER A 53 5.94 -13.59 -4.57
CA SER A 53 4.71 -13.66 -5.37
C SER A 53 3.49 -13.49 -4.47
N LEU A 54 2.40 -12.95 -5.03
CA LEU A 54 1.12 -12.80 -4.30
C LEU A 54 0.62 -14.16 -3.77
N GLU A 55 0.85 -15.23 -4.54
CA GLU A 55 0.51 -16.61 -4.16
C GLU A 55 1.31 -17.10 -2.94
N ALA A 56 2.58 -16.70 -2.82
CA ALA A 56 3.41 -17.04 -1.66
C ALA A 56 3.01 -16.23 -0.40
N LEU A 57 2.31 -15.10 -0.58
CA LEU A 57 1.67 -14.33 0.48
C LEU A 57 0.30 -14.89 0.90
N ASN A 58 -0.31 -15.74 0.08
CA ASN A 58 -1.67 -16.25 0.32
C ASN A 58 -1.76 -17.20 1.55
N GLY A 59 -0.61 -17.66 2.08
CA GLY A 59 -0.53 -18.37 3.37
C GLY A 59 -0.63 -17.45 4.61
N TYR A 60 -0.55 -16.14 4.40
CA TYR A 60 -0.84 -15.07 5.38
C TYR A 60 -2.13 -14.32 5.01
N GLY A 61 -3.00 -14.99 4.24
CA GLY A 61 -4.28 -14.46 3.75
C GLY A 61 -5.41 -14.49 4.78
N ASP A 62 -5.17 -15.01 5.97
CA ASP A 62 -5.88 -14.53 7.16
C ASP A 62 -5.03 -13.38 7.70
N LEU A 63 -5.37 -12.16 7.27
CA LEU A 63 -5.34 -11.06 8.23
C LEU A 63 -6.32 -11.48 9.31
N GLU A 64 -5.88 -12.32 10.26
CA GLU A 64 -6.58 -12.49 11.52
C GLU A 64 -6.83 -11.05 11.97
N GLU A 65 -8.11 -10.64 11.97
CA GLU A 65 -8.51 -9.44 12.67
C GLU A 65 -7.86 -9.58 14.04
N GLU A 66 -6.84 -8.76 14.33
CA GLU A 66 -6.21 -8.74 15.63
C GLU A 66 -7.37 -8.61 16.61
N LYS A 67 -7.70 -9.71 17.29
CA LYS A 67 -8.79 -9.73 18.24
C LYS A 67 -8.26 -8.96 19.44
N TYR A 68 -8.44 -7.65 19.36
CA TYR A 68 -8.25 -6.72 20.46
C TYR A 68 -8.89 -7.34 21.70
N GLY A 69 -8.23 -7.21 22.84
CA GLY A 69 -8.77 -7.68 24.11
C GLY A 69 -10.19 -7.13 24.32
N THR A 70 -11.02 -7.85 25.09
CA THR A 70 -12.37 -7.37 25.42
C THR A 70 -12.34 -5.95 26.04
N GLU A 71 -11.28 -5.63 26.78
CA GLU A 71 -11.07 -4.30 27.36
C GLU A 71 -10.79 -3.24 26.27
N GLU A 72 -9.89 -3.54 25.33
CA GLU A 72 -9.55 -2.66 24.21
C GLU A 72 -10.76 -2.38 23.32
N THR A 73 -11.57 -3.40 23.00
CA THR A 73 -12.80 -3.19 22.22
C THR A 73 -13.82 -2.29 22.92
N VAL A 74 -13.94 -2.38 24.25
CA VAL A 74 -14.81 -1.51 25.05
C VAL A 74 -14.27 -0.08 25.06
N LEU A 75 -12.95 0.10 25.22
CA LEU A 75 -12.30 1.41 25.14
C LEU A 75 -12.49 2.05 23.76
N CYS A 76 -12.29 1.30 22.67
CA CYS A 76 -12.53 1.78 21.31
C CYS A 76 -13.96 2.29 21.13
N LYS A 77 -14.97 1.52 21.58
CA LYS A 77 -16.38 1.94 21.53
C LYS A 77 -16.65 3.20 22.35
N LEU A 78 -16.01 3.33 23.52
CA LEU A 78 -16.12 4.52 24.37
C LEU A 78 -15.52 5.75 23.67
N TYR A 79 -14.33 5.62 23.09
CA TYR A 79 -13.68 6.70 22.34
C TYR A 79 -14.48 7.08 21.09
N GLU A 80 -14.98 6.10 20.34
CA GLU A 80 -15.88 6.35 19.21
C GLU A 80 -17.11 7.16 19.62
N ALA A 81 -17.76 6.80 20.73
CA ALA A 81 -18.93 7.52 21.23
C ALA A 81 -18.59 8.98 21.55
N LYS A 82 -17.47 9.23 22.23
CA LYS A 82 -16.99 10.58 22.53
C LYS A 82 -16.62 11.38 21.29
N VAL A 83 -16.01 10.75 20.28
CA VAL A 83 -15.71 11.40 19.00
C VAL A 83 -17.00 11.78 18.26
N ARG A 84 -17.99 10.88 18.23
CA ARG A 84 -19.31 11.16 17.64
C ARG A 84 -20.00 12.32 18.37
N GLU A 85 -19.94 12.33 19.70
CA GLU A 85 -20.45 13.43 20.52
C GLU A 85 -19.75 14.75 20.20
N GLY A 86 -18.41 14.74 20.13
CA GLY A 86 -17.64 15.94 19.79
C GLY A 86 -17.94 16.49 18.39
N ILE A 87 -18.13 15.61 17.40
CA ILE A 87 -18.57 16.00 16.05
C ILE A 87 -19.99 16.58 16.08
N ALA A 88 -20.89 16.05 16.92
CA ALA A 88 -22.26 16.55 17.04
C ALA A 88 -22.35 17.96 17.66
N GLN A 89 -21.33 18.37 18.44
CA GLN A 89 -21.23 19.72 18.99
C GLN A 89 -20.75 20.77 17.97
N LEU A 90 -20.16 20.34 16.85
CA LEU A 90 -19.73 21.26 15.79
C LEU A 90 -20.93 21.87 15.05
N ALA A 91 -20.71 23.01 14.40
CA ALA A 91 -21.67 23.57 13.47
C ALA A 91 -21.98 22.56 12.33
N LYS A 92 -23.24 22.51 11.88
CA LYS A 92 -23.70 21.53 10.87
C LYS A 92 -22.83 21.50 9.61
N GLU A 93 -22.40 22.66 9.12
CA GLU A 93 -21.52 22.72 7.94
C GLU A 93 -20.10 22.20 8.22
N ASP A 94 -19.60 22.42 9.42
CA ASP A 94 -18.27 21.97 9.83
C ASP A 94 -18.25 20.45 10.05
N ALA A 95 -19.29 19.91 10.68
CA ALA A 95 -19.51 18.47 10.78
C ALA A 95 -19.62 17.82 9.38
N ARG A 96 -20.35 18.46 8.45
CA ARG A 96 -20.43 18.01 7.05
C ARG A 96 -19.07 17.99 6.36
N LEU A 97 -18.23 19.00 6.58
CA LEU A 97 -16.88 19.02 6.01
C LEU A 97 -16.01 17.90 6.59
N ILE A 98 -16.09 17.63 7.89
CA ILE A 98 -15.38 16.50 8.51
C ILE A 98 -15.86 15.17 7.92
N TYR A 99 -17.18 14.99 7.76
CA TYR A 99 -17.75 13.79 7.16
C TYR A 99 -17.21 13.55 5.74
N LEU A 100 -17.25 14.57 4.88
CA LEU A 100 -16.72 14.47 3.52
C LEU A 100 -15.22 14.10 3.48
N LEU A 101 -14.41 14.71 4.35
CA LEU A 101 -12.96 14.53 4.30
C LEU A 101 -12.48 13.21 4.92
N PHE A 102 -13.16 12.71 5.95
CA PHE A 102 -12.66 11.58 6.76
C PHE A 102 -13.50 10.31 6.67
N PHE A 103 -14.79 10.39 6.33
CA PHE A 103 -15.66 9.22 6.19
C PHE A 103 -15.88 8.85 4.72
N GLU A 104 -16.07 9.84 3.85
CA GLU A 104 -16.22 9.65 2.40
C GLU A 104 -14.87 9.76 1.65
N GLU A 105 -13.79 10.03 2.37
CA GLU A 105 -12.42 10.19 1.84
C GLU A 105 -12.29 11.15 0.65
N VAL A 106 -13.19 12.14 0.57
CA VAL A 106 -13.22 13.11 -0.53
C VAL A 106 -12.00 14.02 -0.46
N THR A 107 -11.38 14.26 -1.61
CA THR A 107 -10.21 15.14 -1.67
C THR A 107 -10.56 16.59 -1.33
N ILE A 108 -9.60 17.37 -0.85
CA ILE A 108 -9.79 18.82 -0.59
C ILE A 108 -10.28 19.56 -1.83
N LYS A 109 -9.85 19.14 -3.03
CA LYS A 109 -10.26 19.74 -4.30
C LYS A 109 -11.75 19.49 -4.55
N ASP A 110 -12.20 18.26 -4.37
CA ASP A 110 -13.58 17.87 -4.68
C ASP A 110 -14.53 18.36 -3.59
N ALA A 111 -14.12 18.35 -2.32
CA ALA A 111 -14.86 18.96 -1.22
C ALA A 111 -15.08 20.47 -1.43
N ALA A 112 -14.07 21.18 -1.97
CA ALA A 112 -14.20 22.59 -2.33
C ALA A 112 -15.24 22.81 -3.44
N GLN A 113 -15.31 21.90 -4.41
CA GLN A 113 -16.32 21.93 -5.47
C GLN A 113 -17.73 21.63 -4.93
N ILE A 114 -17.88 20.60 -4.09
CA ILE A 114 -19.17 20.21 -3.46
C ILE A 114 -19.72 21.34 -2.59
N MET A 115 -18.85 22.04 -1.85
CA MET A 115 -19.23 23.14 -0.97
C MET A 115 -19.24 24.51 -1.66
N GLY A 116 -18.93 24.58 -2.97
CA GLY A 116 -18.95 25.82 -3.74
C GLY A 116 -17.98 26.89 -3.24
N CYS A 117 -16.82 26.51 -2.71
CA CYS A 117 -15.85 27.44 -2.12
C CYS A 117 -14.41 27.16 -2.58
N SER A 118 -13.47 28.03 -2.19
CA SER A 118 -12.07 27.88 -2.59
C SER A 118 -11.36 26.77 -1.81
N ARG A 119 -10.35 26.12 -2.42
CA ARG A 119 -9.52 25.11 -1.74
C ARG A 119 -8.83 25.68 -0.49
N LYS A 120 -8.43 26.96 -0.53
CA LYS A 120 -7.83 27.65 0.62
C LYS A 120 -8.82 27.79 1.77
N THR A 121 -10.09 28.04 1.46
CA THR A 121 -11.18 28.10 2.45
C THR A 121 -11.36 26.75 3.12
N ILE A 122 -11.42 25.65 2.35
CA ILE A 122 -11.52 24.29 2.92
C ILE A 122 -10.33 23.98 3.82
N TYR A 123 -9.11 24.29 3.39
CA TYR A 123 -7.90 24.07 4.19
C TYR A 123 -7.96 24.81 5.53
N ASN A 124 -8.31 26.10 5.51
CA ASN A 124 -8.43 26.93 6.71
C ASN A 124 -9.57 26.45 7.62
N ARG A 125 -10.73 26.10 7.06
CA ARG A 125 -11.86 25.52 7.81
C ARG A 125 -11.43 24.23 8.49
N ARG A 126 -10.84 23.28 7.76
CA ARG A 126 -10.33 22.01 8.31
C ARG A 126 -9.40 22.26 9.49
N LYS A 127 -8.42 23.18 9.35
CA LYS A 127 -7.48 23.50 10.43
C LYS A 127 -8.20 24.03 11.67
N ARG A 128 -9.13 24.98 11.51
CA ARG A 128 -9.92 25.54 12.61
C ARG A 128 -10.77 24.46 13.29
N ILE A 129 -11.51 23.68 12.50
CA ILE A 129 -12.41 22.63 13.00
C ILE A 129 -11.63 21.58 13.78
N LEU A 130 -10.46 21.15 13.31
CA LEU A 130 -9.64 20.17 14.04
C LEU A 130 -9.10 20.73 15.37
N SER A 131 -8.82 22.04 15.43
CA SER A 131 -8.44 22.70 16.68
C SER A 131 -9.60 22.77 17.67
N GLU A 132 -10.80 23.08 17.18
CA GLU A 132 -12.04 23.13 17.96
C GLU A 132 -12.42 21.74 18.48
N LEU A 133 -12.41 20.74 17.59
CA LEU A 133 -12.66 19.35 17.94
C LEU A 133 -11.65 18.83 18.96
N ARG A 134 -10.36 19.22 18.87
CA ARG A 134 -9.38 18.89 19.90
C ARG A 134 -9.77 19.44 21.28
N SER A 135 -10.28 20.68 21.35
CA SER A 135 -10.75 21.26 22.61
C SER A 135 -11.95 20.50 23.16
N ILE A 136 -12.95 20.24 22.31
CA ILE A 136 -14.16 19.50 22.69
C ILE A 136 -13.80 18.10 23.21
N LEU A 137 -12.93 17.38 22.49
CA LEU A 137 -12.52 16.03 22.90
C LEU A 137 -11.70 16.04 24.20
N HIS A 138 -10.88 17.08 24.41
CA HIS A 138 -10.19 17.27 25.69
C HIS A 138 -11.19 17.45 26.85
N ASP A 139 -12.23 18.25 26.65
CA ASP A 139 -13.28 18.47 27.65
C ASP A 139 -14.12 17.21 27.91
N LEU A 140 -14.28 16.35 26.89
CA LEU A 140 -14.87 15.00 27.02
C LEU A 140 -13.91 13.97 27.64
N GLY A 141 -12.73 14.40 28.07
CA GLY A 141 -11.73 13.57 28.77
C GLY A 141 -10.90 12.69 27.83
N ILE A 142 -10.82 13.00 26.54
CA ILE A 142 -9.82 12.44 25.63
C ILE A 142 -8.60 13.38 25.63
N VAL A 143 -7.63 13.07 26.49
CA VAL A 143 -6.37 13.83 26.55
C VAL A 143 -5.36 13.17 25.60
N GLY A 144 -4.68 13.98 24.78
CA GLY A 144 -3.70 13.47 23.82
C GLY A 144 -2.53 12.76 24.52
N GLY A 145 -2.13 11.58 24.01
CA GLY A 145 -1.11 10.71 24.60
C GLY A 145 -1.62 9.39 25.18
N ALA A 146 -2.92 9.09 25.04
CA ALA A 146 -3.49 7.80 25.45
C ALA A 146 -3.26 6.64 24.45
N PHE A 147 -2.45 6.86 23.41
CA PHE A 147 -1.98 5.86 22.46
C PHE A 147 -0.57 6.24 21.99
#